data_AF-A0AA85KB71-F1
#
_entry.id   AF-A0AA85KB71-F1
#
_cell.length_a   1.000
_cell.length_b   1.000
_cell.length_c   1.000
_cell.angle_alpha   90.00
_cell.angle_beta   90.00
_cell.angle_gamma   90.00
#
_symmetry.space_group_name_H-M   'P 1'
#
loop_
_entity.id
_entity.type
_entity.pdbx_description
1 polymer ?
#
loop_
_entity_poly.entity_id
_entity_poly.type
_entity_poly.pdbx_seq_one_letter_code
_entity_poly.pdbx_strand_id
1 'polypeptide(L)'
;MTSCPFLRKLSPTVIQRDVQQLVKLIPKCPFASRLFAGTPLCSTRMCSTVASEPHSEQSLVCKNVSECLLKKCPYTLNSSELASSESHSCSQTTNSYNCERSHDHSGGFSNEMSIPNTCALFAGWRKSMVDKGCLQPTVQSRNIASEDLKLFESNDDNDSGFEYNEFFASEVEKKKKDSTYRVFRRILRDAAEFPFADDYSTGVKRRVAVWCSNDYLGMSWHPKVQEVAISTIRKHGVGSGGTRNISGNSMLHEELEAELADLHGKPAALVFTSCYVANEAALHTLGTRIPGLTIFSDAGNHASMIHGIRTSRCPKVIYRHNDIKHLSSLLSTVPRSSAKLVAFETVHSMSGDVCPLKGLLDVVEANKALSFVDEVHAVGLYGTHGAGVAERDGQMHRIDAITGTLGKLVYLLYKVALSCGYNTTVYK
;
A
#
# COMPACT_ATOMS: atom_id res chain seq x y z
N MET A 1 19.17 20.97 -11.38
CA MET A 1 20.18 20.88 -10.32
C MET A 1 20.10 22.14 -9.45
N THR A 2 19.84 21.94 -8.16
CA THR A 2 19.95 22.87 -6.99
C THR A 2 19.23 24.23 -7.03
N SER A 3 17.91 24.22 -6.80
CA SER A 3 17.12 25.42 -6.42
C SER A 3 17.31 25.83 -4.95
N CYS A 4 18.12 25.12 -4.16
CA CYS A 4 18.43 25.48 -2.78
C CYS A 4 19.54 26.56 -2.73
N PRO A 5 19.26 27.77 -2.21
CA PRO A 5 20.24 28.85 -2.14
C PRO A 5 21.51 28.52 -1.34
N PHE A 6 21.43 27.59 -0.39
CA PHE A 6 22.57 27.09 0.38
C PHE A 6 23.44 26.14 -0.45
N LEU A 7 22.84 25.18 -1.15
CA LEU A 7 23.56 24.22 -2.00
C LEU A 7 24.19 24.90 -3.23
N ARG A 8 23.64 26.05 -3.67
CA ARG A 8 24.20 26.85 -4.76
C ARG A 8 25.55 27.50 -4.42
N LYS A 9 25.87 27.65 -3.13
CA LYS A 9 27.14 28.20 -2.64
C LYS A 9 28.24 27.15 -2.46
N LEU A 10 27.90 25.86 -2.60
CA LEU A 10 28.85 24.76 -2.47
C LEU A 10 29.38 24.34 -3.85
N SER A 11 30.67 24.02 -3.94
CA SER A 11 31.23 23.56 -5.20
C SER A 11 30.62 22.20 -5.61
N PRO A 12 30.42 21.95 -6.91
CA PRO A 12 29.90 20.66 -7.39
C PRO A 12 30.75 19.46 -6.94
N THR A 13 32.06 19.67 -6.75
CA THR A 13 33.01 18.66 -6.24
C THR A 13 32.74 18.27 -4.79
N VAL A 14 32.34 19.20 -3.92
CA VAL A 14 31.97 18.90 -2.52
C VAL A 14 30.65 18.12 -2.45
N ILE A 15 29.70 18.45 -3.32
CA ILE A 15 28.39 17.76 -3.40
C ILE A 15 28.56 16.30 -3.87
N GLN A 16 29.52 16.03 -4.76
CA GLN A 16 29.65 14.72 -5.40
C GLN A 16 30.59 13.73 -4.71
N ARG A 17 31.55 14.17 -3.89
CA ARG A 17 32.64 13.29 -3.44
C ARG A 17 32.77 13.05 -1.95
N ASP A 18 32.14 13.86 -1.09
CA ASP A 18 32.42 13.75 0.34
C ASP A 18 31.17 13.91 1.21
N VAL A 19 30.51 12.79 1.46
CA VAL A 19 29.32 12.69 2.33
C VAL A 19 29.64 13.17 3.75
N GLN A 20 30.86 12.98 4.24
CA GLN A 20 31.24 13.44 5.58
C GLN A 20 31.39 14.97 5.65
N GLN A 21 31.82 15.62 4.57
CA GLN A 21 31.85 17.09 4.49
C GLN A 21 30.43 17.67 4.42
N LEU A 22 29.52 17.02 3.68
CA LEU A 22 28.11 17.41 3.64
C LEU A 22 27.45 17.34 5.03
N VAL A 23 27.75 16.30 5.82
CA VAL A 23 27.26 16.16 7.20
C VAL A 23 27.78 17.28 8.12
N LYS A 24 29.04 17.71 7.96
CA LYS A 24 29.59 18.86 8.73
C LYS A 24 28.95 20.21 8.36
N LEU A 25 28.30 20.30 7.21
CA LEU A 25 27.63 21.52 6.72
C LEU A 25 26.15 21.60 7.12
N ILE A 26 25.57 20.51 7.64
CA ILE A 26 24.19 20.42 8.13
C ILE A 26 23.85 21.55 9.13
N PRO A 27 24.68 21.87 10.15
CA PRO A 27 24.36 22.93 11.11
C PRO A 27 24.37 24.34 10.49
N LYS A 28 25.02 24.52 9.34
CA LYS A 28 25.12 25.81 8.63
C LYS A 28 23.97 26.04 7.64
N CYS A 29 23.18 25.01 7.36
CA CYS A 29 22.00 25.12 6.52
C CYS A 29 20.83 25.69 7.34
N PRO A 30 20.24 26.84 6.96
CA PRO A 30 19.15 27.45 7.74
C PRO A 30 17.89 26.58 7.87
N PHE A 31 17.69 25.64 6.94
CA PHE A 31 16.60 24.66 6.98
C PHE A 31 16.95 23.48 7.90
N ALA A 32 18.14 22.92 7.76
CA ALA A 32 18.54 21.77 8.55
C ALA A 32 18.83 22.16 10.02
N SER A 33 19.37 23.36 10.28
CA SER A 33 19.57 23.83 11.64
C SER A 33 18.25 23.98 12.41
N ARG A 34 17.13 24.27 11.74
CA ARG A 34 15.79 24.29 12.36
C ARG A 34 15.26 22.89 12.64
N LEU A 35 15.57 21.92 11.78
CA LEU A 35 15.21 20.50 11.96
C LEU A 35 15.99 19.84 13.10
N PHE A 36 17.24 20.25 13.34
CA PHE A 36 18.14 19.66 14.34
C PHE A 36 18.30 20.51 15.62
N ALA A 37 17.63 21.66 15.72
CA ALA A 37 17.57 22.47 16.94
C ALA A 37 16.70 21.75 17.99
N GLY A 38 17.27 20.75 18.65
CA GLY A 38 16.58 19.94 19.65
C GLY A 38 17.20 18.55 19.86
N THR A 39 18.10 18.10 18.99
CA THR A 39 18.74 16.79 19.10
C THR A 39 20.22 16.96 19.48
N PRO A 40 20.67 16.50 20.66
CA PRO A 40 22.09 16.55 20.99
C PRO A 40 22.85 15.55 20.09
N LEU A 41 23.72 16.06 19.22
CA LEU A 41 24.69 15.25 18.48
C LEU A 41 25.75 14.77 19.48
N CYS A 42 25.63 13.54 19.97
CA CYS A 42 26.62 12.96 20.88
C CYS A 42 27.94 12.69 20.13
N SER A 43 29.03 13.09 20.79
CA SER A 43 30.41 12.99 20.32
C SER A 43 30.88 11.55 20.17
N THR A 44 31.58 11.28 19.08
CA THR A 44 32.35 10.07 18.80
C THR A 44 33.33 9.75 19.94
N ARG A 45 33.07 8.68 20.69
CA ARG A 45 34.11 7.97 21.46
C ARG A 45 34.48 6.67 20.78
N MET A 46 35.77 6.54 20.49
CA MET A 46 36.45 5.29 20.17
C MET A 46 36.90 4.58 21.46
N CYS A 47 37.25 3.28 21.30
CA CYS A 47 37.73 2.31 22.30
C CYS A 47 36.60 1.66 23.13
N SER A 48 36.60 0.36 23.43
CA SER A 48 37.54 -0.75 23.16
C SER A 48 36.84 -2.03 23.63
N THR A 49 37.29 -3.17 23.11
CA THR A 49 36.94 -4.54 23.52
C THR A 49 36.90 -4.74 25.04
N VAL A 50 35.78 -5.22 25.57
CA VAL A 50 35.73 -5.99 26.82
C VAL A 50 34.71 -7.11 26.63
N ALA A 51 35.21 -8.34 26.78
CA ALA A 51 34.43 -9.56 26.81
C ALA A 51 33.66 -9.66 28.13
N SER A 52 32.43 -10.17 28.07
CA SER A 52 31.71 -10.72 29.22
C SER A 52 30.90 -11.94 28.78
N GLU A 53 31.02 -13.00 29.57
CA GLU A 53 30.63 -14.40 29.37
C GLU A 53 29.13 -14.66 29.08
N PRO A 54 28.78 -15.86 28.55
CA PRO A 54 27.44 -16.16 28.08
C PRO A 54 26.53 -16.66 29.21
N HIS A 55 25.36 -16.03 29.37
CA HIS A 55 24.23 -16.67 30.05
C HIS A 55 23.56 -17.66 29.08
N SER A 56 23.41 -18.89 29.56
CA SER A 56 22.83 -20.04 28.87
C SER A 56 21.32 -19.89 28.68
N GLU A 57 20.87 -19.71 27.44
CA GLU A 57 19.53 -20.11 27.01
C GLU A 57 19.63 -21.31 26.07
N GLN A 58 19.08 -22.44 26.51
CA GLN A 58 19.02 -23.67 25.71
C GLN A 58 18.16 -23.43 24.46
N SER A 59 18.82 -23.41 23.30
CA SER A 59 18.18 -23.41 21.99
C SER A 59 17.43 -24.73 21.78
N LEU A 60 16.10 -24.69 21.87
CA LEU A 60 15.22 -25.78 21.45
C LEU A 60 14.90 -25.62 19.96
N VAL A 61 15.70 -26.30 19.13
CA VAL A 61 15.48 -26.41 17.68
C VAL A 61 14.23 -27.28 17.44
N CYS A 62 13.15 -26.66 16.96
CA CYS A 62 11.96 -27.38 16.51
C CYS A 62 12.23 -28.00 15.13
N LYS A 63 11.91 -29.29 14.96
CA LYS A 63 12.33 -30.04 13.75
C LYS A 63 11.42 -29.82 12.55
N ASN A 64 10.22 -29.25 12.72
CA ASN A 64 9.36 -28.80 11.62
C ASN A 64 8.25 -27.82 12.06
N VAL A 65 7.61 -27.20 11.06
CA VAL A 65 6.60 -26.14 11.21
C VAL A 65 5.35 -26.61 11.98
N SER A 66 4.98 -27.89 11.86
CA SER A 66 3.85 -28.48 12.58
C SER A 66 4.07 -28.52 14.09
N GLU A 67 5.31 -28.72 14.54
CA GLU A 67 5.70 -28.75 15.95
C GLU A 67 5.68 -27.34 16.60
N CYS A 68 5.96 -26.29 15.81
CA CYS A 68 5.86 -24.89 16.24
C CYS A 68 4.41 -24.41 16.42
N LEU A 69 3.49 -24.91 15.59
CA LEU A 69 2.09 -24.45 15.60
C LEU A 69 1.27 -25.00 16.77
N LEU A 70 1.64 -26.17 17.32
CA LEU A 70 0.91 -26.81 18.41
C LEU A 70 1.35 -26.37 19.81
N LYS A 71 2.53 -25.73 19.96
CA LYS A 71 3.06 -25.32 21.27
C LYS A 71 2.75 -23.87 21.69
N LYS A 72 2.01 -23.10 20.89
CA LYS A 72 1.63 -21.71 21.21
C LYS A 72 0.18 -21.35 20.83
N CYS A 73 -0.74 -22.31 20.91
CA CYS A 73 -2.17 -22.00 20.81
C CYS A 73 -2.76 -21.82 22.22
N PRO A 74 -3.19 -20.60 22.63
CA PRO A 74 -3.81 -20.37 23.94
C PRO A 74 -5.24 -20.92 24.05
N TYR A 75 -5.70 -21.76 23.11
CA TYR A 75 -7.07 -22.30 23.07
C TYR A 75 -7.14 -23.84 23.06
N THR A 76 -6.06 -24.56 23.29
CA THR A 76 -6.14 -26.01 23.60
C THR A 76 -6.44 -26.20 25.08
N LEU A 77 -7.72 -26.19 25.44
CA LEU A 77 -8.18 -26.69 26.73
C LEU A 77 -8.04 -28.23 26.72
N ASN A 78 -7.24 -28.74 27.66
CA ASN A 78 -7.22 -30.15 28.02
C ASN A 78 -8.62 -30.56 28.50
N SER A 79 -9.34 -31.32 27.68
CA SER A 79 -10.54 -32.04 28.12
C SER A 79 -10.11 -33.31 28.87
N SER A 80 -9.68 -33.15 30.11
CA SER A 80 -9.54 -34.23 31.06
C SER A 80 -9.73 -33.70 32.48
N GLU A 81 -10.96 -33.30 32.81
CA GLU A 81 -11.52 -33.32 34.16
C GLU A 81 -13.01 -32.94 34.10
N LEU A 82 -13.83 -33.64 34.90
CA LEU A 82 -15.29 -33.58 35.07
C LEU A 82 -16.17 -34.24 34.00
N ALA A 83 -16.53 -35.52 34.24
CA ALA A 83 -17.92 -35.91 34.51
C ALA A 83 -17.98 -37.35 35.04
N SER A 84 -18.33 -37.47 36.32
CA SER A 84 -18.81 -38.67 36.98
C SER A 84 -20.23 -39.04 36.50
N SER A 85 -20.59 -40.31 36.76
CA SER A 85 -21.91 -40.95 36.82
C SER A 85 -22.55 -41.53 35.55
N GLU A 86 -22.70 -42.86 35.61
CA GLU A 86 -23.79 -43.73 35.12
C GLU A 86 -23.70 -44.43 33.73
N SER A 87 -23.31 -45.71 33.81
CA SER A 87 -23.88 -46.94 33.21
C SER A 87 -24.40 -46.94 31.76
N HIS A 88 -23.77 -47.74 30.89
CA HIS A 88 -24.27 -49.06 30.47
C HIS A 88 -23.33 -49.80 29.48
N SER A 89 -23.05 -51.06 29.83
CA SER A 89 -22.72 -52.28 29.03
C SER A 89 -22.31 -52.23 27.55
N CYS A 90 -21.17 -52.86 27.23
CA CYS A 90 -20.97 -54.00 26.27
C CYS A 90 -19.49 -54.00 25.81
N SER A 91 -18.60 -54.82 26.38
CA SER A 91 -18.28 -56.22 26.01
C SER A 91 -17.42 -56.40 24.75
N GLN A 92 -16.20 -56.92 24.96
CA GLN A 92 -15.46 -57.88 24.12
C GLN A 92 -14.91 -57.31 22.77
N THR A 93 -13.74 -57.65 22.23
CA THR A 93 -12.77 -58.74 22.46
C THR A 93 -11.53 -58.46 21.59
N THR A 94 -10.35 -58.71 22.16
CA THR A 94 -9.14 -59.38 21.60
C THR A 94 -8.49 -58.99 20.26
N ASN A 95 -7.15 -58.97 20.37
CA ASN A 95 -6.13 -59.51 19.44
C ASN A 95 -5.72 -58.65 18.23
N SER A 96 -4.46 -58.57 17.79
CA SER A 96 -3.10 -58.88 18.29
C SER A 96 -2.14 -58.79 17.08
N TYR A 97 -0.85 -58.54 17.33
CA TYR A 97 0.34 -58.76 16.45
C TYR A 97 0.65 -57.68 15.38
N ASN A 98 1.74 -56.92 15.57
CA ASN A 98 3.16 -57.14 15.17
C ASN A 98 3.41 -56.84 13.68
N CYS A 99 4.12 -55.76 13.34
CA CYS A 99 5.59 -55.59 13.31
C CYS A 99 6.16 -56.10 11.98
N GLU A 100 6.78 -55.21 11.17
CA GLU A 100 8.21 -55.31 10.78
C GLU A 100 8.61 -54.34 9.65
N ARG A 101 9.90 -54.00 9.68
CA ARG A 101 10.68 -53.09 8.83
C ARG A 101 11.26 -53.82 7.60
N SER A 102 11.62 -53.07 6.55
CA SER A 102 12.88 -53.23 5.75
C SER A 102 12.97 -52.12 4.67
N HIS A 103 14.01 -51.27 4.67
CA HIS A 103 15.28 -51.32 3.87
C HIS A 103 15.06 -51.14 2.34
N ASP A 104 15.40 -50.00 1.74
CA ASP A 104 16.70 -49.49 1.22
C ASP A 104 16.85 -49.68 -0.31
N HIS A 105 17.04 -48.57 -1.06
CA HIS A 105 18.10 -48.33 -2.07
C HIS A 105 17.74 -47.32 -3.19
N SER A 106 18.48 -46.19 -3.17
CA SER A 106 19.15 -45.45 -4.26
C SER A 106 18.65 -45.46 -5.72
N GLY A 107 18.51 -44.25 -6.30
CA GLY A 107 18.93 -43.95 -7.67
C GLY A 107 18.10 -42.90 -8.45
N GLY A 108 18.75 -41.82 -8.93
CA GLY A 108 18.32 -41.08 -10.13
C GLY A 108 17.94 -39.60 -9.96
N PHE A 109 18.79 -38.72 -10.48
CA PHE A 109 18.54 -37.28 -10.66
C PHE A 109 17.48 -37.00 -11.75
N SER A 110 16.54 -36.10 -11.48
CA SER A 110 16.00 -35.18 -12.49
C SER A 110 15.52 -33.87 -11.84
N ASN A 111 15.89 -32.76 -12.46
CA ASN A 111 15.52 -31.40 -12.08
C ASN A 111 14.02 -31.18 -12.28
N GLU A 112 13.27 -30.93 -11.20
CA GLU A 112 12.01 -30.18 -11.26
C GLU A 112 12.12 -28.93 -10.38
N MET A 113 12.13 -27.78 -11.07
CA MET A 113 11.98 -26.46 -10.48
C MET A 113 10.56 -26.36 -9.90
N SER A 114 10.42 -26.45 -8.57
CA SER A 114 9.14 -26.27 -7.90
C SER A 114 8.81 -24.77 -7.76
N ILE A 115 7.68 -24.36 -8.32
CA ILE A 115 7.09 -23.03 -8.13
C ILE A 115 6.64 -22.91 -6.67
N PRO A 116 7.04 -21.86 -5.91
CA PRO A 116 6.60 -21.72 -4.53
C PRO A 116 5.11 -21.36 -4.46
N ASN A 117 4.29 -22.30 -3.98
CA ASN A 117 2.89 -22.06 -3.63
C ASN A 117 2.80 -21.14 -2.40
N THR A 118 2.77 -19.84 -2.63
CA THR A 118 2.46 -18.83 -1.60
C THR A 118 1.10 -18.19 -1.89
N CYS A 119 0.04 -19.00 -1.74
CA CYS A 119 -1.31 -18.47 -1.56
C CYS A 119 -2.06 -19.35 -0.56
N ALA A 120 -2.33 -18.81 0.62
CA ALA A 120 -2.95 -19.49 1.76
C ALA A 120 -4.47 -19.75 1.59
N LEU A 121 -5.00 -19.72 0.37
CA LEU A 121 -6.43 -19.89 0.09
C LEU A 121 -6.81 -21.29 -0.44
N PHE A 122 -5.85 -22.16 -0.76
CA PHE A 122 -6.14 -23.50 -1.30
C PHE A 122 -5.88 -24.68 -0.36
N ALA A 123 -5.40 -24.45 0.86
CA ALA A 123 -5.10 -25.54 1.80
C ALA A 123 -6.36 -26.19 2.44
N GLY A 124 -7.53 -25.54 2.35
CA GLY A 124 -8.76 -26.02 2.99
C GLY A 124 -9.60 -26.97 2.14
N TRP A 125 -9.44 -26.98 0.81
CA TRP A 125 -10.39 -27.69 -0.06
C TRP A 125 -10.12 -29.19 -0.19
N ARG A 126 -8.84 -29.63 -0.06
CA ARG A 126 -8.49 -31.06 -0.09
C ARG A 126 -8.80 -31.82 1.19
N LYS A 127 -9.07 -31.14 2.31
CA LYS A 127 -9.33 -31.81 3.60
C LYS A 127 -10.80 -32.16 3.83
N SER A 128 -11.72 -31.66 3.00
CA SER A 128 -13.16 -31.95 3.13
C SER A 128 -13.64 -33.14 2.27
N MET A 129 -12.77 -33.78 1.47
CA MET A 129 -13.14 -34.96 0.66
C MET A 129 -12.73 -36.31 1.27
N VAL A 130 -12.12 -36.34 2.46
CA VAL A 130 -11.60 -37.60 3.04
C VAL A 130 -12.39 -38.10 4.26
N ASP A 131 -13.28 -37.31 4.86
CA ASP A 131 -13.94 -37.66 6.13
C ASP A 131 -15.44 -38.02 6.04
N LYS A 132 -15.93 -38.46 4.88
CA LYS A 132 -17.22 -39.17 4.80
C LYS A 132 -17.08 -40.43 3.97
N GLY A 133 -16.70 -41.51 4.64
CA GLY A 133 -16.85 -42.85 4.11
C GLY A 133 -18.33 -43.19 3.92
N CYS A 134 -18.85 -43.03 2.71
CA CYS A 134 -19.89 -43.89 2.16
C CYS A 134 -19.91 -43.73 0.64
N LEU A 135 -20.06 -44.87 -0.08
CA LEU A 135 -20.04 -45.08 -1.53
C LEU A 135 -18.67 -45.49 -2.09
N GLN A 136 -18.38 -46.79 -1.99
CA GLN A 136 -17.41 -47.44 -2.86
C GLN A 136 -17.98 -47.56 -4.28
N PRO A 137 -17.27 -47.10 -5.33
CA PRO A 137 -17.57 -47.50 -6.69
C PRO A 137 -16.93 -48.87 -6.94
N THR A 138 -17.75 -49.90 -7.10
CA THR A 138 -17.36 -51.17 -7.72
C THR A 138 -16.91 -50.92 -9.15
N VAL A 139 -15.60 -50.86 -9.39
CA VAL A 139 -15.04 -50.91 -10.74
C VAL A 139 -14.86 -52.38 -11.10
N GLN A 140 -15.88 -52.96 -11.75
CA GLN A 140 -15.65 -54.09 -12.64
C GLN A 140 -14.80 -53.58 -13.80
N SER A 141 -13.63 -54.19 -13.98
CA SER A 141 -12.77 -53.99 -15.15
C SER A 141 -13.50 -54.45 -16.41
N ARG A 142 -14.21 -53.53 -17.07
CA ARG A 142 -14.56 -53.68 -18.49
C ARG A 142 -13.42 -53.07 -19.28
N ASN A 143 -12.71 -53.92 -20.02
CA ASN A 143 -11.87 -53.53 -21.14
C ASN A 143 -12.77 -52.82 -22.16
N ILE A 144 -12.83 -51.50 -22.09
CA ILE A 144 -13.32 -50.69 -23.20
C ILE A 144 -12.12 -50.48 -24.11
N ALA A 145 -12.26 -50.98 -25.33
CA ALA A 145 -11.26 -50.90 -26.37
C ALA A 145 -10.79 -49.45 -26.58
N SER A 146 -9.54 -49.33 -27.01
CA SER A 146 -8.78 -48.12 -27.30
C SER A 146 -9.30 -47.31 -28.50
N GLU A 147 -10.61 -47.07 -28.61
CA GLU A 147 -11.22 -46.37 -29.75
C GLU A 147 -11.84 -45.00 -29.38
N ASP A 148 -12.13 -44.71 -28.11
CA ASP A 148 -12.84 -43.47 -27.73
C ASP A 148 -11.95 -42.28 -27.30
N LEU A 149 -10.63 -42.37 -27.48
CA LEU A 149 -9.68 -41.25 -27.27
C LEU A 149 -9.23 -40.56 -28.57
N LYS A 150 -9.89 -40.85 -29.70
CA LYS A 150 -9.62 -40.23 -31.02
C LYS A 150 -10.64 -39.15 -31.39
N LEU A 151 -10.97 -38.27 -30.46
CA LEU A 151 -11.51 -36.95 -30.81
C LEU A 151 -10.51 -35.91 -30.31
N PHE A 152 -10.06 -35.04 -31.22
CA PHE A 152 -8.96 -34.06 -31.09
C PHE A 152 -7.55 -34.53 -31.50
N GLU A 153 -7.45 -35.36 -32.54
CA GLU A 153 -6.31 -35.29 -33.46
C GLU A 153 -6.78 -34.65 -34.77
N SER A 154 -7.07 -33.34 -34.71
CA SER A 154 -7.10 -32.53 -35.93
C SER A 154 -5.66 -32.15 -36.26
N ASN A 155 -5.08 -32.87 -37.22
CA ASN A 155 -3.85 -32.49 -37.92
C ASN A 155 -4.13 -31.24 -38.78
N ASP A 156 -4.23 -30.08 -38.13
CA ASP A 156 -3.93 -28.80 -38.78
C ASP A 156 -2.52 -28.41 -38.32
N ASP A 157 -1.51 -28.81 -39.10
CA ASP A 157 -0.08 -28.45 -38.93
C ASP A 157 0.18 -26.94 -39.14
N ASN A 158 -0.82 -26.08 -38.95
CA ASN A 158 -0.75 -24.64 -39.15
C ASN A 158 -1.51 -23.81 -38.11
N ASP A 159 -2.02 -24.40 -37.02
CA ASP A 159 -2.58 -23.62 -35.91
C ASP A 159 -1.50 -23.28 -34.87
N SER A 160 -0.46 -22.53 -35.30
CA SER A 160 0.44 -21.89 -34.33
C SER A 160 -0.33 -20.73 -33.68
N GLY A 161 -1.03 -21.02 -32.59
CA GLY A 161 -1.67 -20.00 -31.76
C GLY A 161 -0.67 -18.91 -31.34
N PHE A 162 -1.19 -17.80 -30.80
CA PHE A 162 -0.34 -16.68 -30.41
C PHE A 162 0.72 -17.07 -29.37
N GLU A 163 1.99 -16.80 -29.67
CA GLU A 163 3.14 -17.09 -28.79
C GLU A 163 3.25 -16.09 -27.64
N TYR A 164 2.43 -16.28 -26.60
CA TYR A 164 2.38 -15.38 -25.44
C TYR A 164 3.74 -15.20 -24.75
N ASN A 165 4.53 -16.26 -24.64
CA ASN A 165 5.85 -16.21 -24.00
C ASN A 165 6.82 -15.33 -24.78
N GLU A 166 6.86 -15.48 -26.10
CA GLU A 166 7.70 -14.64 -26.97
C GLU A 166 7.24 -13.18 -26.92
N PHE A 167 5.92 -12.93 -26.96
CA PHE A 167 5.37 -11.60 -26.83
C PHE A 167 5.79 -10.92 -25.52
N PHE A 168 5.58 -11.56 -24.36
CA PHE A 168 5.95 -10.97 -23.07
C PHE A 168 7.46 -10.76 -22.93
N ALA A 169 8.28 -11.69 -23.43
CA ALA A 169 9.72 -11.51 -23.47
C ALA A 169 10.09 -10.27 -24.31
N SER A 170 9.47 -10.10 -25.48
CA SER A 170 9.71 -8.95 -26.35
C SER A 170 9.34 -7.61 -25.69
N GLU A 171 8.23 -7.55 -24.94
CA GLU A 171 7.80 -6.33 -24.23
C GLU A 171 8.76 -5.97 -23.08
N VAL A 172 9.29 -6.98 -22.37
CA VAL A 172 10.31 -6.77 -21.34
C VAL A 172 11.62 -6.28 -21.97
N GLU A 173 12.06 -6.85 -23.08
CA GLU A 173 13.28 -6.44 -23.78
C GLU A 173 13.17 -5.00 -24.32
N LYS A 174 11.99 -4.59 -24.80
CA LYS A 174 11.73 -3.18 -25.17
C LYS A 174 12.01 -2.24 -23.99
N LYS A 175 11.50 -2.58 -22.80
CA LYS A 175 11.74 -1.79 -21.57
C LYS A 175 13.19 -1.80 -21.10
N LYS A 176 13.93 -2.88 -21.34
CA LYS A 176 15.37 -2.92 -21.05
C LYS A 176 16.14 -2.03 -22.01
N LYS A 177 15.81 -2.08 -23.31
CA LYS A 177 16.44 -1.30 -24.37
C LYS A 177 16.20 0.20 -24.22
N ASP A 178 14.99 0.61 -23.81
CA ASP A 178 14.65 2.02 -23.57
C ASP A 178 15.06 2.54 -22.18
N SER A 179 15.73 1.71 -21.37
CA SER A 179 16.13 2.03 -19.99
C SER A 179 14.99 2.41 -19.03
N THR A 180 13.75 1.97 -19.32
CA THR A 180 12.58 2.16 -18.43
C THR A 180 12.25 0.93 -17.59
N TYR A 181 12.95 -0.19 -17.79
CA TYR A 181 12.85 -1.37 -16.94
C TYR A 181 13.27 -1.04 -15.50
N ARG A 182 12.45 -1.44 -14.53
CA ARG A 182 12.63 -1.08 -13.13
C ARG A 182 13.14 -2.28 -12.34
N VAL A 183 14.30 -2.11 -11.70
CA VAL A 183 14.80 -3.02 -10.67
C VAL A 183 14.63 -2.34 -9.32
N PHE A 184 13.77 -2.87 -8.46
CA PHE A 184 13.47 -2.24 -7.18
C PHE A 184 14.62 -2.42 -6.18
N ARG A 185 14.93 -1.33 -5.46
CA ARG A 185 15.83 -1.40 -4.30
C ARG A 185 15.11 -2.09 -3.14
N ARG A 186 15.81 -3.01 -2.48
CA ARG A 186 15.30 -3.78 -1.34
C ARG A 186 15.67 -3.07 -0.04
N ILE A 187 14.83 -2.14 0.41
CA ILE A 187 15.11 -1.31 1.60
C ILE A 187 14.11 -1.61 2.73
N LEU A 188 14.61 -1.67 3.96
CA LEU A 188 13.81 -1.67 5.19
C LEU A 188 14.11 -0.37 5.95
N ARG A 189 13.16 0.56 5.96
CA ARG A 189 13.33 1.85 6.66
C ARG A 189 13.30 1.62 8.18
N ASP A 190 14.10 2.41 8.90
CA ASP A 190 14.30 2.25 10.34
C ASP A 190 13.44 3.24 11.13
N ALA A 191 12.64 2.70 12.06
CA ALA A 191 11.77 3.49 12.93
C ALA A 191 12.52 4.29 13.99
N ALA A 192 13.63 3.75 14.49
CA ALA A 192 14.39 4.37 15.58
C ALA A 192 15.32 5.47 15.07
N GLU A 193 15.68 5.42 13.78
CA GLU A 193 16.70 6.27 13.19
C GLU A 193 16.23 6.84 11.83
N PHE A 194 15.15 7.61 11.82
CA PHE A 194 14.75 8.35 10.61
C PHE A 194 15.85 9.36 10.20
N PRO A 195 16.23 9.48 8.90
CA PRO A 195 15.66 8.85 7.70
C PRO A 195 16.48 7.67 7.15
N PHE A 196 17.09 6.86 8.01
CA PHE A 196 17.94 5.74 7.60
C PHE A 196 17.16 4.45 7.31
N ALA A 197 17.79 3.56 6.55
CA ALA A 197 17.26 2.26 6.17
C ALA A 197 18.38 1.23 5.98
N ASP A 198 18.00 -0.04 6.05
CA ASP A 198 18.86 -1.17 5.68
C ASP A 198 18.59 -1.57 4.23
N ASP A 199 19.60 -1.45 3.36
CA ASP A 199 19.59 -1.83 1.95
C ASP A 199 20.15 -3.25 1.76
N TYR A 200 19.37 -4.12 1.13
CA TYR A 200 19.72 -5.50 0.80
C TYR A 200 19.90 -5.70 -0.71
N SER A 201 19.93 -4.65 -1.53
CA SER A 201 19.95 -4.75 -2.99
C SER A 201 21.12 -5.59 -3.51
N THR A 202 22.28 -5.57 -2.85
CA THR A 202 23.48 -6.35 -3.21
C THR A 202 23.58 -7.72 -2.52
N GLY A 203 22.55 -8.15 -1.79
CA GLY A 203 22.57 -9.39 -0.99
C GLY A 203 23.26 -9.27 0.38
N VAL A 204 23.97 -8.15 0.63
CA VAL A 204 24.58 -7.82 1.92
C VAL A 204 23.87 -6.59 2.49
N LYS A 205 23.59 -6.61 3.80
CA LYS A 205 22.99 -5.48 4.54
C LYS A 205 23.93 -4.27 4.50
N ARG A 206 23.43 -3.12 4.06
CA ARG A 206 24.14 -1.83 4.13
C ARG A 206 23.25 -0.74 4.70
N ARG A 207 23.79 0.08 5.60
CA ARG A 207 23.08 1.25 6.13
C ARG A 207 23.09 2.38 5.10
N VAL A 208 21.91 2.93 4.80
CA VAL A 208 21.74 4.03 3.84
C VAL A 208 20.81 5.11 4.38
N ALA A 209 21.02 6.36 3.97
CA ALA A 209 20.05 7.44 4.20
C ALA A 209 19.06 7.51 3.01
N VAL A 210 17.76 7.61 3.31
CA VAL A 210 16.70 7.61 2.29
C VAL A 210 16.26 9.06 2.00
N TRP A 211 16.52 9.51 0.77
CA TRP A 211 16.19 10.87 0.32
C TRP A 211 15.05 10.95 -0.71
N CYS A 212 14.42 9.81 -1.02
CA CYS A 212 13.32 9.71 -1.97
C CYS A 212 12.02 9.17 -1.32
N SER A 213 11.96 9.13 0.01
CA SER A 213 10.73 8.77 0.71
C SER A 213 9.75 9.95 0.64
N ASN A 214 8.46 9.64 0.45
CA ASN A 214 7.40 10.63 0.58
C ASN A 214 6.85 10.71 2.00
N ASP A 215 7.46 10.04 2.98
CA ASP A 215 7.18 10.23 4.41
C ASP A 215 7.81 11.55 4.90
N TYR A 216 7.24 12.66 4.43
CA TYR A 216 7.90 13.97 4.43
C TYR A 216 8.26 14.48 5.82
N LEU A 217 7.45 14.15 6.83
CA LEU A 217 7.66 14.56 8.23
C LEU A 217 8.07 13.39 9.14
N GLY A 218 8.32 12.19 8.60
CA GLY A 218 8.66 11.01 9.40
C GLY A 218 7.49 10.49 10.26
N MET A 219 6.25 10.82 9.89
CA MET A 219 5.06 10.46 10.69
C MET A 219 4.80 8.96 10.71
N SER A 220 5.34 8.19 9.76
CA SER A 220 5.21 6.72 9.79
C SER A 220 5.92 6.06 10.98
N TRP A 221 6.78 6.80 11.70
CA TRP A 221 7.53 6.32 12.88
C TRP A 221 7.16 7.05 14.17
N HIS A 222 6.28 8.04 14.10
CA HIS A 222 5.96 8.88 15.25
C HIS A 222 5.43 8.00 16.40
N PRO A 223 5.98 8.09 17.64
CA PRO A 223 5.65 7.14 18.72
C PRO A 223 4.15 7.01 18.99
N LYS A 224 3.42 8.14 19.03
CA LYS A 224 1.95 8.14 19.19
C LYS A 224 1.23 7.42 18.05
N VAL A 225 1.75 7.50 16.81
CA VAL A 225 1.15 6.83 15.64
C VAL A 225 1.29 5.32 15.80
N GLN A 226 2.47 4.86 16.19
CA GLN A 226 2.75 3.45 16.44
C GLN A 226 1.93 2.91 17.60
N GLU A 227 1.87 3.66 18.72
CA GLU A 227 1.12 3.26 19.91
C GLU A 227 -0.37 3.04 19.58
N VAL A 228 -1.01 4.00 18.92
CA VAL A 228 -2.42 3.85 18.55
C VAL A 228 -2.60 2.69 17.57
N ALA A 229 -1.75 2.55 16.55
CA ALA A 229 -1.83 1.43 15.62
C ALA A 229 -1.70 0.07 16.33
N ILE A 230 -0.74 -0.10 17.23
CA ILE A 230 -0.53 -1.32 18.02
C ILE A 230 -1.74 -1.60 18.91
N SER A 231 -2.26 -0.58 19.60
CA SER A 231 -3.42 -0.73 20.49
C SER A 231 -4.68 -1.15 19.72
N THR A 232 -4.92 -0.54 18.55
CA THR A 232 -6.04 -0.87 17.67
C THR A 232 -5.92 -2.30 17.14
N ILE A 233 -4.72 -2.72 16.70
CA ILE A 233 -4.48 -4.10 16.24
C ILE A 233 -4.74 -5.10 17.35
N ARG A 234 -4.27 -4.83 18.58
CA ARG A 234 -4.51 -5.72 19.73
C ARG A 234 -6.00 -5.85 20.07
N LYS A 235 -6.76 -4.77 19.92
CA LYS A 235 -8.18 -4.73 20.28
C LYS A 235 -9.10 -5.26 19.18
N HIS A 236 -8.79 -5.01 17.92
CA HIS A 236 -9.70 -5.22 16.78
C HIS A 236 -9.16 -6.17 15.71
N GLY A 237 -7.92 -6.64 15.82
CA GLY A 237 -7.26 -7.42 14.78
C GLY A 237 -6.70 -6.56 13.65
N VAL A 238 -6.29 -7.19 12.55
CA VAL A 238 -5.57 -6.53 11.46
C VAL A 238 -6.51 -6.10 10.32
N GLY A 239 -7.32 -7.02 9.79
CA GLY A 239 -8.21 -6.76 8.66
C GLY A 239 -9.62 -6.40 9.13
N SER A 240 -10.31 -5.56 8.35
CA SER A 240 -11.74 -5.23 8.59
C SER A 240 -12.66 -6.45 8.44
N GLY A 241 -12.22 -7.51 7.75
CA GLY A 241 -12.98 -8.73 7.56
C GLY A 241 -14.11 -8.64 6.53
N GLY A 242 -14.26 -7.51 5.84
CA GLY A 242 -15.34 -7.33 4.86
C GLY A 242 -15.29 -6.01 4.10
N THR A 243 -16.25 -5.82 3.19
CA THR A 243 -16.43 -4.55 2.47
C THR A 243 -17.19 -3.55 3.34
N ARG A 244 -17.23 -2.26 2.96
CA ARG A 244 -18.01 -1.25 3.70
C ARG A 244 -19.46 -1.69 3.95
N ASN A 245 -20.10 -2.34 2.97
CA ASN A 245 -21.49 -2.77 3.09
C ASN A 245 -21.67 -4.07 3.90
N ILE A 246 -20.65 -4.92 3.97
CA ILE A 246 -20.75 -6.27 4.55
C ILE A 246 -19.63 -6.42 5.57
N SER A 247 -19.98 -6.19 6.85
CA SER A 247 -19.13 -6.32 8.06
C SER A 247 -17.81 -5.54 8.09
N GLY A 248 -17.45 -4.78 7.06
CA GLY A 248 -16.18 -4.05 6.99
C GLY A 248 -16.25 -2.57 7.37
N ASN A 249 -17.45 -2.01 7.60
CA ASN A 249 -17.59 -0.65 8.14
C ASN A 249 -17.49 -0.66 9.66
N SER A 250 -16.62 0.17 10.21
CA SER A 250 -16.43 0.33 11.65
C SER A 250 -16.43 1.81 12.01
N MET A 251 -16.65 2.13 13.30
CA MET A 251 -16.57 3.49 13.82
C MET A 251 -15.25 4.19 13.45
N LEU A 252 -14.14 3.45 13.36
CA LEU A 252 -12.84 3.99 12.96
C LEU A 252 -12.84 4.56 11.54
N HIS A 253 -13.64 4.00 10.63
CA HIS A 253 -13.80 4.53 9.27
C HIS A 253 -14.62 5.83 9.29
N GLU A 254 -15.72 5.84 10.04
CA GLU A 254 -16.63 6.99 10.14
C GLU A 254 -15.96 8.17 10.85
N GLU A 255 -15.22 7.92 11.94
CA GLU A 255 -14.43 8.93 12.64
C GLU A 255 -13.34 9.53 11.73
N LEU A 256 -12.62 8.68 10.99
CA LEU A 256 -11.64 9.13 10.00
C LEU A 256 -12.30 10.00 8.91
N GLU A 257 -13.45 9.59 8.39
CA GLU A 257 -14.20 10.35 7.38
C GLU A 257 -14.69 11.70 7.93
N ALA A 258 -15.17 11.74 9.18
CA ALA A 258 -15.59 12.97 9.84
C ALA A 258 -14.39 13.92 10.07
N GLU A 259 -13.26 13.42 10.52
CA GLU A 259 -12.04 14.20 10.73
C GLU A 259 -11.48 14.77 9.42
N LEU A 260 -11.51 13.99 8.33
CA LEU A 260 -11.12 14.47 7.01
C LEU A 260 -12.08 15.54 6.48
N ALA A 261 -13.38 15.38 6.72
CA ALA A 261 -14.38 16.38 6.35
C ALA A 261 -14.15 17.70 7.11
N ASP A 262 -13.93 17.63 8.43
CA ASP A 262 -13.60 18.77 9.29
C ASP A 262 -12.32 19.48 8.84
N LEU A 263 -11.23 18.73 8.62
CA LEU A 263 -9.94 19.25 8.17
C LEU A 263 -10.07 20.11 6.91
N HIS A 264 -10.89 19.66 5.95
CA HIS A 264 -11.09 20.34 4.67
C HIS A 264 -12.30 21.27 4.65
N GLY A 265 -13.01 21.44 5.77
CA GLY A 265 -14.26 22.22 5.82
C GLY A 265 -15.29 21.75 4.78
N LYS A 266 -15.42 20.44 4.59
CA LYS A 266 -16.36 19.81 3.66
C LYS A 266 -17.51 19.14 4.41
N PRO A 267 -18.68 18.99 3.78
CA PRO A 267 -19.83 18.36 4.43
C PRO A 267 -19.62 16.86 4.69
N ALA A 268 -18.74 16.20 3.92
CA ALA A 268 -18.41 14.79 4.07
C ALA A 268 -17.05 14.48 3.45
N ALA A 269 -16.47 13.35 3.84
CA ALA A 269 -15.34 12.71 3.17
C ALA A 269 -15.61 11.22 2.99
N LEU A 270 -14.85 10.57 2.11
CA LEU A 270 -14.99 9.14 1.82
C LEU A 270 -13.60 8.51 1.68
N VAL A 271 -13.35 7.45 2.44
CA VAL A 271 -12.05 6.77 2.46
C VAL A 271 -11.98 5.68 1.39
N PHE A 272 -10.86 5.66 0.66
CA PHE A 272 -10.51 4.64 -0.33
C PHE A 272 -9.19 3.96 0.06
N THR A 273 -8.91 2.82 -0.56
CA THR A 273 -7.67 2.06 -0.32
C THR A 273 -6.39 2.82 -0.69
N SER A 274 -6.48 3.78 -1.61
CA SER A 274 -5.41 4.71 -1.95
C SER A 274 -5.98 5.92 -2.67
N CYS A 275 -5.22 7.02 -2.74
CA CYS A 275 -5.61 8.16 -3.57
C CYS A 275 -5.54 7.86 -5.08
N TYR A 276 -4.84 6.80 -5.49
CA TYR A 276 -4.95 6.31 -6.87
C TYR A 276 -6.40 5.89 -7.15
N VAL A 277 -6.94 5.03 -6.28
CA VAL A 277 -8.33 4.53 -6.38
C VAL A 277 -9.33 5.66 -6.15
N ALA A 278 -9.08 6.58 -5.21
CA ALA A 278 -9.98 7.73 -4.99
C ALA A 278 -10.10 8.60 -6.24
N ASN A 279 -8.99 8.99 -6.85
CA ASN A 279 -8.99 9.79 -8.08
C ASN A 279 -9.67 9.05 -9.23
N GLU A 280 -9.30 7.78 -9.45
CA GLU A 280 -9.87 6.96 -10.51
C GLU A 280 -11.39 6.81 -10.34
N ALA A 281 -11.85 6.35 -9.16
CA ALA A 281 -13.25 6.07 -8.90
C ALA A 281 -14.10 7.35 -8.95
N ALA A 282 -13.62 8.45 -8.38
CA ALA A 282 -14.35 9.72 -8.38
C ALA A 282 -14.49 10.29 -9.79
N LEU A 283 -13.38 10.43 -10.53
CA LEU A 283 -13.42 11.00 -11.89
C LEU A 283 -14.16 10.08 -12.88
N HIS A 284 -14.01 8.76 -12.74
CA HIS A 284 -14.78 7.80 -13.53
C HIS A 284 -16.28 7.94 -13.27
N THR A 285 -16.68 7.96 -11.98
CA THR A 285 -18.09 8.04 -11.60
C THR A 285 -18.70 9.38 -12.02
N LEU A 286 -18.02 10.50 -11.79
CA LEU A 286 -18.49 11.81 -12.23
C LEU A 286 -18.64 11.87 -13.75
N GLY A 287 -17.64 11.43 -14.51
CA GLY A 287 -17.66 11.42 -15.97
C GLY A 287 -18.72 10.53 -16.59
N THR A 288 -19.09 9.43 -15.92
CA THR A 288 -20.15 8.51 -16.40
C THR A 288 -21.55 8.91 -15.95
N ARG A 289 -21.68 9.58 -14.80
CA ARG A 289 -22.99 9.87 -14.20
C ARG A 289 -23.52 11.27 -14.48
N ILE A 290 -22.66 12.25 -14.75
CA ILE A 290 -23.10 13.61 -15.08
C ILE A 290 -23.33 13.70 -16.61
N PRO A 291 -24.58 13.89 -17.07
CA PRO A 291 -24.87 13.91 -18.50
C PRO A 291 -24.14 15.05 -19.23
N GLY A 292 -23.43 14.72 -20.30
CA GLY A 292 -22.72 15.70 -21.13
C GLY A 292 -21.51 16.37 -20.46
N LEU A 293 -20.96 15.79 -19.39
CA LEU A 293 -19.80 16.33 -18.70
C LEU A 293 -18.58 16.39 -19.62
N THR A 294 -17.97 17.57 -19.74
CA THR A 294 -16.62 17.71 -20.30
C THR A 294 -15.61 17.94 -19.19
N ILE A 295 -14.54 17.14 -19.16
CA ILE A 295 -13.45 17.29 -18.18
C ILE A 295 -12.28 18.04 -18.80
N PHE A 296 -11.90 19.16 -18.20
CA PHE A 296 -10.72 19.94 -18.52
C PHE A 296 -9.58 19.49 -17.59
N SER A 297 -8.59 18.79 -18.15
CA SER A 297 -7.49 18.19 -17.39
C SER A 297 -6.22 18.99 -17.57
N ASP A 298 -5.53 19.32 -16.48
CA ASP A 298 -4.16 19.81 -16.55
C ASP A 298 -3.25 18.77 -17.24
N ALA A 299 -2.32 19.22 -18.08
CA ALA A 299 -1.39 18.36 -18.81
C ALA A 299 -0.41 17.60 -17.90
N GLY A 300 -0.17 18.09 -16.69
CA GLY A 300 0.68 17.49 -15.67
C GLY A 300 -0.05 16.54 -14.72
N ASN A 301 -1.35 16.28 -14.91
CA ASN A 301 -2.12 15.46 -13.97
C ASN A 301 -1.55 14.06 -13.78
N HIS A 302 -1.60 13.59 -12.54
CA HIS A 302 -1.18 12.26 -12.14
C HIS A 302 -1.91 11.14 -12.89
N ALA A 303 -1.21 10.01 -13.07
CA ALA A 303 -1.71 8.86 -13.81
C ALA A 303 -3.06 8.33 -13.31
N SER A 304 -3.36 8.45 -12.01
CA SER A 304 -4.66 8.05 -11.44
C SER A 304 -5.83 8.91 -11.95
N MET A 305 -5.61 10.22 -12.08
CA MET A 305 -6.61 11.14 -12.62
C MET A 305 -6.82 10.88 -14.11
N ILE A 306 -5.72 10.73 -14.87
CA ILE A 306 -5.77 10.37 -16.29
C ILE A 306 -6.53 9.07 -16.48
N HIS A 307 -6.32 8.08 -15.62
CA HIS A 307 -6.99 6.79 -15.70
C HIS A 307 -8.50 6.95 -15.53
N GLY A 308 -8.98 7.58 -14.45
CA GLY A 308 -10.41 7.80 -14.20
C GLY A 308 -11.09 8.60 -15.32
N ILE A 309 -10.44 9.67 -15.80
CA ILE A 309 -10.96 10.48 -16.91
C ILE A 309 -11.06 9.63 -18.19
N ARG A 310 -10.02 8.86 -18.52
CA ARG A 310 -9.99 8.05 -19.75
C ARG A 310 -11.02 6.92 -19.71
N THR A 311 -11.19 6.23 -18.59
CA THR A 311 -12.15 5.12 -18.47
C THR A 311 -13.59 5.59 -18.40
N SER A 312 -13.84 6.82 -17.96
CA SER A 312 -15.18 7.42 -18.00
C SER A 312 -15.75 7.58 -19.41
N ARG A 313 -14.86 7.64 -20.43
CA ARG A 313 -15.18 7.93 -21.83
C ARG A 313 -15.91 9.27 -22.07
N CYS A 314 -15.97 10.16 -21.07
CA CYS A 314 -16.53 11.49 -21.26
C CYS A 314 -15.61 12.35 -22.16
N PRO A 315 -16.15 13.38 -22.82
CA PRO A 315 -15.32 14.38 -23.48
C PRO A 315 -14.25 14.93 -22.53
N LYS A 316 -13.02 15.05 -23.03
CA LYS A 316 -11.91 15.63 -22.27
C LYS A 316 -11.13 16.62 -23.10
N VAL A 317 -10.66 17.67 -22.44
CA VAL A 317 -9.84 18.73 -23.04
C VAL A 317 -8.61 18.91 -22.16
N ILE A 318 -7.41 18.88 -22.76
CA ILE A 318 -6.16 19.04 -22.01
C ILE A 318 -5.70 20.49 -22.13
N TYR A 319 -5.49 21.16 -21.00
CA TYR A 319 -4.90 22.49 -20.97
C TYR A 319 -3.43 22.43 -20.51
N ARG A 320 -2.66 23.47 -20.82
CA ARG A 320 -1.21 23.49 -20.53
C ARG A 320 -1.01 23.57 -19.02
N HIS A 321 0.02 22.88 -18.52
CA HIS A 321 0.28 22.77 -17.09
C HIS A 321 0.30 24.15 -16.41
N ASN A 322 -0.58 24.34 -15.41
CA ASN A 322 -0.73 25.59 -14.65
C ASN A 322 -1.05 26.86 -15.49
N ASP A 323 -1.52 26.71 -16.73
CA ASP A 323 -1.80 27.83 -17.64
C ASP A 323 -3.28 28.27 -17.57
N ILE A 324 -3.54 29.26 -16.72
CA ILE A 324 -4.86 29.87 -16.52
C ILE A 324 -5.44 30.44 -17.83
N LYS A 325 -4.59 31.05 -18.68
CA LYS A 325 -5.05 31.69 -19.93
C LYS A 325 -5.50 30.64 -20.93
N HIS A 326 -4.75 29.55 -21.06
CA HIS A 326 -5.12 28.45 -21.93
C HIS A 326 -6.39 27.76 -21.43
N LEU A 327 -6.51 27.50 -20.12
CA LEU A 327 -7.73 26.96 -19.54
C LEU A 327 -8.94 27.87 -19.83
N SER A 328 -8.81 29.17 -19.62
CA SER A 328 -9.88 30.14 -19.90
C SER A 328 -10.27 30.15 -21.38
N SER A 329 -9.30 30.10 -22.29
CA SER A 329 -9.56 30.02 -23.73
C SER A 329 -10.34 28.77 -24.09
N LEU A 330 -9.97 27.61 -23.54
CA LEU A 330 -10.63 26.33 -23.83
C LEU A 330 -12.05 26.29 -23.25
N LEU A 331 -12.25 26.77 -22.02
CA LEU A 331 -13.58 26.86 -21.42
C LEU A 331 -14.52 27.80 -22.19
N SER A 332 -13.99 28.84 -22.83
CA SER A 332 -14.81 29.75 -23.65
C SER A 332 -15.37 29.12 -24.93
N THR A 333 -14.81 27.98 -25.36
CA THR A 333 -15.27 27.26 -26.57
C THR A 333 -16.51 26.40 -26.33
N VAL A 334 -16.87 26.17 -25.08
CA VAL A 334 -18.03 25.34 -24.70
C VAL A 334 -19.15 26.20 -24.11
N PRO A 335 -20.42 25.87 -24.34
CA PRO A 335 -21.53 26.63 -23.78
C PRO A 335 -21.46 26.75 -22.25
N ARG A 336 -21.85 27.92 -21.73
CA ARG A 336 -21.90 28.19 -20.29
C ARG A 336 -22.83 27.20 -19.56
N SER A 337 -23.89 26.73 -20.22
CA SER A 337 -24.86 25.76 -19.69
C SER A 337 -24.37 24.31 -19.67
N SER A 338 -23.29 23.95 -20.39
CA SER A 338 -22.77 22.59 -20.42
C SER A 338 -22.20 22.18 -19.06
N ALA A 339 -22.31 20.89 -18.70
CA ALA A 339 -21.63 20.36 -17.51
C ALA A 339 -20.12 20.34 -17.74
N LYS A 340 -19.36 20.93 -16.80
CA LYS A 340 -17.91 21.11 -16.91
C LYS A 340 -17.24 20.78 -15.58
N LEU A 341 -16.09 20.12 -15.63
CA LEU A 341 -15.24 19.88 -14.48
C LEU A 341 -13.79 20.20 -14.86
N VAL A 342 -13.06 20.91 -14.00
CA VAL A 342 -11.63 21.21 -14.16
C VAL A 342 -10.85 20.44 -13.12
N ALA A 343 -9.90 19.62 -13.56
CA ALA A 343 -9.13 18.71 -12.72
C ALA A 343 -7.65 19.07 -12.71
N PHE A 344 -7.05 19.30 -11.54
CA PHE A 344 -5.63 19.66 -11.39
C PHE A 344 -5.05 19.30 -10.01
N GLU A 345 -3.72 19.29 -9.92
CA GLU A 345 -2.96 19.14 -8.67
C GLU A 345 -2.59 20.51 -8.06
N THR A 346 -2.53 20.62 -6.73
CA THR A 346 -1.97 21.81 -6.09
C THR A 346 -0.45 21.81 -6.08
N VAL A 347 0.16 20.74 -5.58
CA VAL A 347 1.63 20.54 -5.58
C VAL A 347 1.93 19.39 -6.52
N HIS A 348 2.54 19.69 -7.66
CA HIS A 348 2.79 18.67 -8.67
C HIS A 348 3.87 17.68 -8.21
N SER A 349 3.54 16.39 -8.31
CA SER A 349 4.34 15.30 -7.75
C SER A 349 5.81 15.26 -8.14
N MET A 350 6.13 15.61 -9.39
CA MET A 350 7.48 15.43 -9.96
C MET A 350 8.26 16.73 -10.10
N SER A 351 7.61 17.82 -10.54
CA SER A 351 8.30 19.11 -10.76
C SER A 351 8.42 19.94 -9.48
N GLY A 352 7.54 19.71 -8.50
CA GLY A 352 7.47 20.48 -7.26
C GLY A 352 6.81 21.85 -7.43
N ASP A 353 6.17 22.10 -8.57
CA ASP A 353 5.46 23.35 -8.84
C ASP A 353 4.21 23.43 -7.95
N VAL A 354 3.92 24.62 -7.45
CA VAL A 354 2.64 24.92 -6.79
C VAL A 354 1.74 25.65 -7.77
N CYS A 355 0.53 25.13 -8.00
CA CYS A 355 -0.42 25.71 -8.94
C CYS A 355 -0.82 27.14 -8.53
N PRO A 356 -1.17 28.01 -9.50
CA PRO A 356 -1.75 29.31 -9.21
C PRO A 356 -3.23 29.18 -8.81
N LEU A 357 -3.49 28.55 -7.66
CA LEU A 357 -4.79 28.04 -7.21
C LEU A 357 -5.91 29.07 -7.35
N LYS A 358 -5.73 30.27 -6.79
CA LYS A 358 -6.74 31.34 -6.85
C LYS A 358 -7.16 31.64 -8.30
N GLY A 359 -6.20 31.82 -9.20
CA GLY A 359 -6.49 32.17 -10.59
C GLY A 359 -7.12 31.04 -11.40
N LEU A 360 -6.79 29.77 -11.08
CA LEU A 360 -7.49 28.62 -11.64
C LEU A 360 -8.95 28.60 -11.17
N LEU A 361 -9.20 28.75 -9.87
CA LEU A 361 -10.55 28.78 -9.30
C LEU A 361 -11.38 29.97 -9.80
N ASP A 362 -10.77 31.14 -9.99
CA ASP A 362 -11.42 32.30 -10.60
C ASP A 362 -11.97 31.95 -12.00
N VAL A 363 -11.20 31.22 -12.80
CA VAL A 363 -11.63 30.76 -14.13
C VAL A 363 -12.69 29.64 -14.05
N VAL A 364 -12.56 28.72 -13.09
CA VAL A 364 -13.55 27.65 -12.85
C VAL A 364 -14.92 28.24 -12.55
N GLU A 365 -15.00 29.13 -11.55
CA GLU A 365 -16.24 29.78 -11.11
C GLU A 365 -16.81 30.69 -12.18
N ALA A 366 -15.95 31.49 -12.84
CA ALA A 366 -16.37 32.37 -13.93
C ALA A 366 -17.03 31.59 -15.06
N ASN A 367 -16.72 30.30 -15.25
CA ASN A 367 -17.30 29.44 -16.29
C ASN A 367 -18.37 28.46 -15.78
N LYS A 368 -18.79 28.54 -14.50
CA LYS A 368 -19.73 27.60 -13.87
C LYS A 368 -19.30 26.13 -14.04
N ALA A 369 -18.01 25.86 -13.86
CA ALA A 369 -17.47 24.51 -13.83
C ALA A 369 -17.28 24.03 -12.38
N LEU A 370 -17.19 22.72 -12.17
CA LEU A 370 -16.75 22.14 -10.91
C LEU A 370 -15.21 22.09 -10.85
N SER A 371 -14.61 22.27 -9.69
CA SER A 371 -13.18 21.99 -9.46
C SER A 371 -12.96 20.63 -8.80
N PHE A 372 -12.06 19.84 -9.35
CA PHE A 372 -11.53 18.62 -8.75
C PHE A 372 -10.03 18.82 -8.48
N VAL A 373 -9.66 18.93 -7.21
CA VAL A 373 -8.32 19.38 -6.81
C VAL A 373 -7.61 18.28 -6.03
N ASP A 374 -6.49 17.80 -6.57
CA ASP A 374 -5.62 16.82 -5.91
C ASP A 374 -4.58 17.55 -5.03
N GLU A 375 -4.69 17.35 -3.72
CA GLU A 375 -3.80 17.92 -2.68
C GLU A 375 -2.89 16.84 -2.07
N VAL A 376 -2.67 15.70 -2.73
CA VAL A 376 -1.91 14.55 -2.23
C VAL A 376 -0.50 14.92 -1.75
N HIS A 377 0.16 15.86 -2.40
CA HIS A 377 1.51 16.34 -2.05
C HIS A 377 1.49 17.62 -1.19
N ALA A 378 0.32 18.05 -0.73
CA ALA A 378 0.15 19.26 0.05
C ALA A 378 -0.45 19.02 1.43
N VAL A 379 -1.35 18.02 1.55
CA VAL A 379 -1.98 17.68 2.83
C VAL A 379 -0.94 17.37 3.90
N GLY A 380 -1.12 18.05 5.03
CA GLY A 380 -0.28 18.22 6.21
C GLY A 380 1.12 18.78 6.02
N LEU A 381 1.37 19.44 4.88
CA LEU A 381 2.57 20.25 4.65
C LEU A 381 2.27 21.75 4.54
N TYR A 382 1.07 22.11 4.09
CA TYR A 382 0.66 23.49 3.84
C TYR A 382 -0.61 23.84 4.61
N GLY A 383 -0.72 25.12 4.96
CA GLY A 383 -1.81 25.63 5.78
C GLY A 383 -1.52 25.49 7.29
N THR A 384 -2.27 26.21 8.10
CA THR A 384 -2.06 26.26 9.56
C THR A 384 -2.33 24.90 10.21
N HIS A 385 -3.40 24.23 9.77
CA HIS A 385 -3.79 22.91 10.27
C HIS A 385 -3.27 21.79 9.37
N GLY A 386 -2.60 22.11 8.26
CA GLY A 386 -2.12 21.12 7.33
C GLY A 386 -3.21 20.62 6.38
N ALA A 387 -4.24 21.40 6.09
CA ALA A 387 -5.30 20.98 5.17
C ALA A 387 -4.93 21.16 3.69
N GLY A 388 -3.75 21.70 3.38
CA GLY A 388 -3.20 21.80 2.02
C GLY A 388 -2.96 23.24 1.56
N VAL A 389 -2.63 23.38 0.28
CA VAL A 389 -2.40 24.69 -0.36
C VAL A 389 -3.68 25.53 -0.34
N ALA A 390 -4.84 24.89 -0.46
CA ALA A 390 -6.12 25.59 -0.38
C ALA A 390 -6.37 26.25 0.98
N GLU A 391 -5.88 25.65 2.07
CA GLU A 391 -5.93 26.29 3.39
C GLU A 391 -4.93 27.45 3.47
N ARG A 392 -3.68 27.22 3.04
CA ARG A 392 -2.64 28.26 3.02
C ARG A 392 -3.12 29.53 2.31
N ASP A 393 -3.82 29.37 1.20
CA ASP A 393 -4.27 30.47 0.34
C ASP A 393 -5.68 30.98 0.72
N GLY A 394 -6.34 30.40 1.73
CA GLY A 394 -7.71 30.76 2.14
C GLY A 394 -8.78 30.43 1.09
N GLN A 395 -8.53 29.46 0.21
CA GLN A 395 -9.39 29.09 -0.92
C GLN A 395 -10.19 27.78 -0.68
N MET A 396 -10.05 27.13 0.47
CA MET A 396 -10.68 25.82 0.75
C MET A 396 -12.19 25.77 0.45
N HIS A 397 -12.91 26.85 0.78
CA HIS A 397 -14.36 26.96 0.58
C HIS A 397 -14.80 26.97 -0.89
N ARG A 398 -13.88 27.28 -1.82
CA ARG A 398 -14.15 27.39 -3.27
C ARG A 398 -13.97 26.07 -4.03
N ILE A 399 -13.36 25.06 -3.40
CA ILE A 399 -13.08 23.77 -4.03
C ILE A 399 -14.30 22.86 -3.92
N ASP A 400 -14.85 22.36 -5.03
CA ASP A 400 -15.97 21.42 -4.99
C ASP A 400 -15.59 20.02 -4.49
N ALA A 401 -14.50 19.45 -5.03
CA ALA A 401 -13.98 18.14 -4.64
C ALA A 401 -12.47 18.20 -4.42
N ILE A 402 -12.03 17.67 -3.27
CA ILE A 402 -10.61 17.57 -2.89
C ILE A 402 -10.23 16.11 -2.72
N THR A 403 -9.04 15.73 -3.19
CA THR A 403 -8.47 14.42 -2.91
C THR A 403 -7.12 14.54 -2.21
N GLY A 404 -6.82 13.57 -1.35
CA GLY A 404 -5.61 13.54 -0.53
C GLY A 404 -5.20 12.11 -0.23
N THR A 405 -4.02 11.93 0.38
CA THR A 405 -3.49 10.61 0.73
C THR A 405 -3.12 10.51 2.20
N LEU A 406 -3.35 9.34 2.79
CA LEU A 406 -2.86 8.98 4.12
C LEU A 406 -1.46 8.30 4.06
N GLY A 407 -0.93 8.06 2.86
CA GLY A 407 0.30 7.27 2.65
C GLY A 407 1.59 8.07 2.43
N LYS A 408 1.52 9.41 2.40
CA LYS A 408 2.70 10.29 2.32
C LYS A 408 2.89 11.02 3.64
N LEU A 409 1.81 11.54 4.18
CA LEU A 409 1.81 12.17 5.48
C LEU A 409 0.66 11.62 6.32
N VAL A 410 0.95 11.24 7.56
CA VAL A 410 -0.05 10.83 8.53
C VAL A 410 -0.26 12.02 9.49
N TYR A 411 -1.21 12.89 9.15
CA TYR A 411 -1.76 13.90 10.07
C TYR A 411 -2.66 13.23 11.14
N LEU A 412 -3.14 12.03 10.85
CA LEU A 412 -4.44 11.60 11.36
C LEU A 412 -4.36 10.63 12.53
N LEU A 413 -3.67 11.03 13.60
CA LEU A 413 -3.79 10.36 14.90
C LEU A 413 -3.82 11.29 16.11
N TYR A 414 -3.73 12.62 15.96
CA TYR A 414 -3.77 13.51 17.14
C TYR A 414 -5.19 13.81 17.64
N LYS A 415 -6.21 13.86 16.76
CA LYS A 415 -7.62 14.10 17.17
C LYS A 415 -8.41 12.81 17.47
N VAL A 416 -8.25 11.75 16.68
CA VAL A 416 -8.88 10.43 16.95
C VAL A 416 -8.40 9.83 18.28
N ALA A 417 -7.13 10.06 18.66
CA ALA A 417 -6.61 9.62 19.96
C ALA A 417 -7.17 10.42 21.15
N LEU A 418 -7.66 11.65 20.95
CA LEU A 418 -8.38 12.42 21.97
C LEU A 418 -9.86 12.00 22.06
N SER A 419 -10.48 11.57 20.95
CA SER A 419 -11.88 11.09 20.96
C SER A 419 -12.02 9.69 21.61
N CYS A 420 -11.01 8.83 21.49
CA CYS A 420 -10.97 7.53 22.18
C CYS A 420 -10.46 7.58 23.63
N GLY A 421 -10.17 8.77 24.18
CA GLY A 421 -9.61 8.97 25.51
C GLY A 421 -10.40 9.99 26.34
N TYR A 422 -11.27 9.47 27.21
CA TYR A 422 -11.97 10.11 28.33
C TYR A 422 -13.32 10.83 28.08
N ASN A 423 -14.31 10.25 28.77
CA ASN A 423 -15.50 10.85 29.37
C ASN A 423 -16.57 11.50 28.47
N THR A 424 -17.67 10.77 28.34
CA THR A 424 -19.04 11.25 28.62
C THR A 424 -19.14 12.72 29.02
N THR A 425 -19.81 13.54 28.20
CA THR A 425 -21.05 14.24 28.59
C THR A 425 -21.75 14.71 27.32
N VAL A 426 -22.95 14.17 27.11
CA VAL A 426 -23.95 14.65 26.16
C VAL A 426 -24.41 16.05 26.57
N TYR A 427 -24.34 17.04 25.68
CA TYR A 427 -25.34 18.11 25.64
C TYR A 427 -25.66 18.46 24.19
N LYS A 428 -26.94 18.74 23.98
CA LYS A 428 -27.73 18.81 22.74
C LYS A 428 -27.14 19.55 21.57
#